data_AF-A0A9P6C1E4-F1
#
_entry.id   AF-A0A9P6C1E4-F1
#
_cell.length_a   1.000
_cell.length_b   1.000
_cell.length_c   1.000
_cell.angle_alpha   90.00
_cell.angle_beta   90.00
_cell.angle_gamma   90.00
#
_symmetry.space_group_name_H-M   'P 1'
#
loop_
_entity.id
_entity.type
_entity.pdbx_description
1 polymer ?
#
loop_
_entity_poly.entity_id
_entity_poly.type
_entity_poly.pdbx_seq_one_letter_code
_entity_poly.pdbx_strand_id
1 'polypeptide(L)' 'VMGPTGAGKSTLIEAATGRHEGVGHSLQSCTSEVTAVRVTFMDEIRVVLVDTPGFDDTYRSDLDILELVSRWLKKT' A
#
# COMPACT_ATOMS: atom_id res chain seq x y z
N VAL A 1 -1.14 -2.08 -4.76
CA VAL A 1 -2.25 -1.14 -4.83
C VAL A 1 -1.64 0.24 -4.92
N MET A 2 -1.90 0.96 -6.00
CA MET A 2 -1.38 2.31 -6.24
C MET A 2 -2.55 3.25 -6.49
N GLY A 3 -2.37 4.53 -6.21
CA GLY A 3 -3.40 5.57 -6.38
C GLY A 3 -3.15 6.76 -5.46
N PRO A 4 -3.90 7.85 -5.64
CA PRO A 4 -3.65 9.10 -4.92
C PRO A 4 -3.82 8.95 -3.40
N THR A 5 -3.23 9.86 -2.63
CA THR A 5 -3.47 9.96 -1.18
C THR A 5 -4.97 10.12 -0.90
N GLY A 6 -5.48 9.46 0.15
CA GLY A 6 -6.92 9.50 0.49
C GLY A 6 -7.84 8.58 -0.35
N ALA A 7 -7.33 7.87 -1.36
CA ALA A 7 -8.15 6.97 -2.20
C ALA A 7 -8.65 5.68 -1.52
N GLY A 8 -8.40 5.49 -0.21
CA GLY A 8 -8.86 4.31 0.53
C GLY A 8 -8.04 3.03 0.30
N LYS A 9 -6.79 3.13 -0.18
CA LYS A 9 -5.91 1.98 -0.46
C LYS A 9 -5.73 1.06 0.75
N SER A 10 -5.40 1.64 1.91
CA SER A 10 -5.19 0.87 3.13
C SER A 10 -6.51 0.26 3.64
N THR A 11 -7.64 0.97 3.51
CA THR A 11 -8.99 0.42 3.80
C THR A 11 -9.33 -0.79 2.95
N LEU A 12 -8.97 -0.79 1.66
CA LEU A 12 -9.15 -1.95 0.78
C LEU A 12 -8.35 -3.16 1.28
N ILE A 13 -7.11 -2.95 1.71
CA ILE A 13 -6.24 -4.03 2.20
C ILE A 13 -6.76 -4.57 3.54
N GLU A 14 -7.20 -3.72 4.45
CA GLU A 14 -7.85 -4.17 5.70
C GLU A 14 -9.10 -5.02 5.39
N ALA A 15 -9.97 -4.55 4.50
CA ALA A 15 -11.17 -5.29 4.11
C ALA A 15 -10.85 -6.64 3.46
N ALA A 16 -9.80 -6.71 2.64
CA ALA A 16 -9.39 -7.94 1.96
C ALA A 16 -8.66 -8.94 2.87
N THR A 17 -8.02 -8.47 3.95
CA THR A 17 -7.15 -9.29 4.80
C THR A 17 -7.77 -9.61 6.15
N GLY A 18 -8.78 -8.84 6.60
CA GLY A 18 -9.32 -8.90 7.96
C GLY A 18 -8.32 -8.47 9.04
N ARG A 19 -7.17 -7.90 8.64
CA ARG A 19 -6.12 -7.44 9.55
C ARG A 19 -6.21 -5.93 9.69
N HIS A 20 -6.23 -5.46 10.94
CA HIS A 20 -6.11 -4.04 11.25
C HIS A 20 -4.62 -3.64 11.21
N GLU A 21 -4.12 -3.31 10.03
CA GLU A 21 -2.80 -2.72 9.86
C GLU A 21 -2.94 -1.19 9.78
N GLY A 22 -3.27 -0.57 10.92
CA GLY A 22 -3.06 0.86 11.18
C GLY A 22 -3.54 1.82 10.09
N VAL A 23 -4.80 1.71 9.63
CA VAL A 23 -5.40 2.73 8.77
C VAL A 23 -5.40 4.08 9.49
N GLY A 24 -4.52 4.97 9.05
CA GLY A 24 -4.56 6.36 9.45
C GLY A 24 -5.77 7.06 8.85
N HIS A 25 -6.64 7.60 9.71
CA HIS A 25 -7.79 8.41 9.32
C HIS A 25 -7.42 9.88 9.00
N SER A 26 -6.14 10.18 8.75
CA SER A 26 -5.66 11.49 8.33
C SER A 26 -5.38 11.52 6.82
N LEU A 27 -5.52 12.68 6.20
CA LEU A 27 -5.07 12.95 4.82
C LEU A 27 -3.52 12.95 4.68
N GLN A 28 -2.81 12.67 5.77
CA GLN A 28 -1.37 12.53 5.80
C GLN A 28 -1.04 11.07 5.51
N SER A 29 -0.22 10.79 4.50
CA SER A 29 0.17 9.41 4.17
C SER A 29 0.73 8.70 5.41
N CYS A 30 0.02 7.67 5.86
CA CYS A 30 0.46 6.84 6.98
C CYS A 30 1.41 5.71 6.56
N THR A 31 1.71 5.60 5.26
CA THR A 31 2.70 4.65 4.73
C THR A 31 3.92 5.39 4.20
N SER A 32 5.00 5.37 4.98
CA SER A 32 6.32 5.92 4.59
C SER A 32 7.13 4.96 3.70
N GLU A 33 6.70 3.70 3.59
CA GLU A 33 7.40 2.58 2.96
C GLU A 33 6.43 1.68 2.16
N VAL A 34 6.97 0.85 1.26
CA VAL A 34 6.19 -0.19 0.55
C VAL A 34 5.99 -1.39 1.48
N THR A 35 4.74 -1.77 1.73
CA THR A 35 4.36 -2.92 2.57
C THR A 35 3.73 -4.01 1.71
N ALA A 36 3.90 -5.28 2.09
CA ALA A 36 3.29 -6.39 1.38
C ALA A 36 2.61 -7.36 2.34
N VAL A 37 1.32 -7.60 2.10
CA VAL A 37 0.48 -8.49 2.90
C VAL A 37 0.15 -9.72 2.06
N ARG A 38 0.38 -10.90 2.63
CA ARG A 38 -0.02 -12.17 2.04
C ARG A 38 -1.42 -12.53 2.52
N VAL A 39 -2.29 -12.87 1.59
CA VAL A 39 -3.66 -13.30 1.84
C VAL A 39 -3.95 -14.58 1.08
N THR A 40 -4.68 -15.48 1.73
CA THR A 40 -5.26 -16.66 1.06
C THR A 40 -6.72 -16.33 0.78
N PHE A 41 -7.06 -16.27 -0.50
CA PHE A 41 -8.42 -16.02 -0.98
C PHE A 41 -9.05 -17.34 -1.41
N MET A 42 -10.30 -17.58 -0.98
CA MET A 42 -11.06 -18.81 -1.27
C MET A 42 -10.26 -20.09 -0.91
N ASP A 43 -9.50 -20.06 0.20
CA ASP A 43 -8.71 -21.17 0.75
C ASP A 43 -7.61 -21.78 -0.15
N GLU A 44 -7.48 -21.34 -1.40
CA GLU A 44 -6.53 -21.91 -2.37
C GLU A 44 -5.67 -20.86 -3.09
N ILE A 45 -6.18 -19.63 -3.25
CA ILE A 45 -5.52 -18.61 -4.05
C ILE A 45 -4.62 -17.75 -3.15
N ARG A 46 -3.31 -17.89 -3.30
CA ARG A 46 -2.34 -17.04 -2.60
C ARG A 46 -2.18 -15.71 -3.34
N VAL A 47 -2.64 -14.64 -2.72
CA VAL A 47 -2.55 -13.26 -3.20
C VAL A 47 -1.56 -12.48 -2.36
N VAL A 48 -0.78 -11.60 -3.00
CA VAL A 48 0.07 -10.63 -2.31
C VAL A 48 -0.46 -9.24 -2.63
N LEU A 49 -0.96 -8.56 -1.60
CA LEU A 49 -1.39 -7.17 -1.67
C LEU A 49 -0.21 -6.28 -1.26
N VAL A 50 0.32 -5.54 -2.21
CA VAL A 50 1.42 -4.58 -1.96
C VAL A 50 0.80 -3.21 -1.71
N ASP A 51 0.88 -2.65 -0.51
CA ASP A 51 0.51 -1.25 -0.24
C ASP A 51 1.69 -0.33 -0.58
N THR A 52 1.39 0.82 -1.16
CA THR A 52 2.40 1.83 -1.51
C THR A 52 1.99 3.18 -0.94
N PRO A 53 2.95 4.09 -0.68
CA PRO A 53 2.63 5.49 -0.44
C PRO A 53 1.70 6.02 -1.53
N GLY A 54 0.82 6.96 -1.17
CA GLY A 54 -0.08 7.58 -2.14
C GLY A 54 0.69 8.43 -3.13
N PHE A 55 0.40 8.27 -4.42
CA PHE A 55 0.77 9.30 -5.41
C PHE A 55 0.10 10.62 -5.01
N ASP A 56 0.68 11.77 -5.31
CA ASP A 56 0.22 13.05 -4.74
C ASP A 56 0.37 13.11 -3.21
N ASP A 57 1.55 12.75 -2.71
CA ASP A 57 1.91 12.88 -1.29
C ASP A 57 2.31 14.33 -0.97
N THR A 58 1.93 14.82 0.22
CA THR A 58 2.23 16.19 0.66
C THR A 58 3.74 16.48 0.78
N TYR A 59 4.56 15.44 0.96
CA TYR A 59 5.99 15.56 1.28
C TYR A 59 6.91 14.81 0.31
N ARG A 60 6.37 14.08 -0.70
CA ARG A 60 7.17 13.32 -1.67
C ARG A 60 6.67 13.53 -3.09
N SER A 61 7.61 13.56 -4.04
CA SER A 61 7.25 13.60 -5.46
C SER A 61 6.80 12.22 -5.95
N ASP A 62 5.96 12.18 -6.98
CA ASP A 62 5.57 10.93 -7.64
C ASP A 62 6.78 10.14 -8.17
N LEU A 63 7.85 10.83 -8.57
CA LEU A 63 9.09 10.18 -9.01
C LEU A 63 9.77 9.43 -7.87
N ASP A 64 9.82 10.02 -6.67
CA ASP A 64 10.39 9.37 -5.48
C ASP A 64 9.57 8.13 -5.10
N ILE A 65 8.26 8.21 -5.22
CA ILE A 65 7.34 7.08 -4.97
C ILE A 65 7.58 5.96 -6.00
N LEU A 66 7.70 6.30 -7.28
CA LEU A 66 8.02 5.34 -8.33
C LEU A 66 9.38 4.67 -8.10
N GLU A 67 10.39 5.42 -7.67
CA GLU A 67 11.70 4.87 -7.34
C GLU A 67 11.63 3.92 -6.14
N LEU A 68 10.88 4.26 -5.11
CA LEU A 68 10.66 3.40 -3.93
C LEU A 68 10.03 2.06 -4.33
N VAL A 69 8.98 2.11 -5.16
CA VAL A 69 8.32 0.90 -5.70
C VAL A 69 9.29 0.09 -6.55
N SER A 70 10.03 0.75 -7.46
CA SER A 70 11.00 0.09 -8.34
C SER A 70 12.10 -0.61 -7.55
N ARG A 71 12.64 0.04 -6.51
CA ARG A 71 13.63 -0.57 -5.60
C ARG A 71 13.07 -1.77 -4.87
N TRP A 72 11.83 -1.69 -4.38
CA TRP A 72 11.17 -2.81 -3.70
C TRP A 72 10.98 -4.01 -4.64
N LEU A 73 10.50 -3.78 -5.87
CA LEU A 73 10.33 -4.82 -6.89
C LEU A 73 11.65 -5.48 -7.29
N LYS A 74 12.76 -4.74 -7.34
CA LYS A 74 14.09 -5.32 -7.66
C LYS A 74 14.66 -6.17 -6.53
N LYS A 75 14.28 -5.89 -5.27
CA LYS A 75 14.80 -6.57 -4.08
C LYS A 75 14.03 -7.85 -3.74
N THR A 76 12.83 -8.01 -4.30
CA THR A 76 11.90 -9.12 -4.02
C THR A 76 11.93 -10.13 -5.16
#